data_AF-A0A935HQ75-F1
#
_entry.id   AF-A0A935HQ75-F1
#
_cell.length_a   1.000
_cell.length_b   1.000
_cell.length_c   1.000
_cell.angle_alpha   90.00
_cell.angle_beta   90.00
_cell.angle_gamma   90.00
#
_symmetry.space_group_name_H-M   'P 1'
#
loop_
_entity.id
_entity.type
_entity.pdbx_description
1 polymer ?
#
loop_
_entity_poly.entity_id
_entity_poly.type
_entity_poly.pdbx_seq_one_letter_code
_entity_poly.pdbx_strand_id
1 'polypeptide(L)'
;MKVWLEESKHRIEVFFIPPYSPELNAQEYLNQDVKTNVIGKKRPINKAEMRANVEGFMNERKSNKKQVQKYFHADHVRYAA
;
A
#
# COMPACT_ATOMS: atom_id res chain seq x y z
N MET A 1 1.48 -13.08 -17.92
CA MET A 1 1.90 -13.01 -16.51
C MET A 1 2.87 -14.12 -16.13
N LYS A 2 2.53 -15.41 -16.29
CA LYS A 2 3.44 -16.53 -15.95
C LYS A 2 4.80 -16.44 -16.65
N VAL A 3 4.82 -16.28 -17.97
CA VAL A 3 6.09 -16.16 -18.74
C VAL A 3 6.98 -15.02 -18.23
N TRP A 4 6.41 -13.84 -18.00
CA TRP A 4 7.14 -12.68 -17.47
C TRP A 4 7.70 -12.90 -16.06
N LEU A 5 6.95 -13.61 -15.19
CA LEU A 5 7.41 -13.98 -13.86
C LEU A 5 8.55 -14.99 -13.92
N GLU A 6 8.46 -16.00 -14.81
CA GLU A 6 9.53 -16.97 -15.02
C GLU A 6 10.81 -16.31 -15.54
N GLU A 7 10.69 -15.39 -16.49
CA GLU A 7 11.82 -14.59 -16.99
C GLU A 7 12.43 -13.69 -15.90
N SER A 8 11.64 -13.29 -14.91
CA SER A 8 12.05 -12.37 -13.85
C SER A 8 12.33 -13.05 -12.50
N LYS A 9 12.31 -14.39 -12.43
CA LYS A 9 12.44 -15.15 -11.18
C LYS A 9 13.70 -14.85 -10.37
N HIS A 10 14.76 -14.37 -11.03
CA HIS A 10 16.02 -13.99 -10.37
C HIS A 10 15.98 -12.57 -9.75
N ARG A 11 14.94 -11.78 -10.06
CA ARG A 11 14.79 -10.39 -9.61
C ARG A 11 13.54 -10.17 -8.75
N ILE A 12 12.53 -11.02 -8.89
CA ILE A 12 11.21 -10.83 -8.29
C ILE A 12 10.75 -12.17 -7.71
N GLU A 13 10.42 -12.16 -6.42
CA GLU A 13 9.73 -13.25 -5.74
C GLU A 13 8.24 -12.90 -5.60
N VAL A 14 7.37 -13.90 -5.75
CA VAL A 14 5.92 -13.71 -5.70
C VAL A 14 5.34 -14.52 -4.55
N PHE A 15 4.65 -13.83 -3.65
CA PHE A 15 3.90 -14.43 -2.55
C PHE A 15 2.41 -14.39 -2.87
N PHE A 16 1.77 -15.56 -2.87
CA PHE A 16 0.32 -15.66 -3.05
C PHE A 16 -0.37 -15.69 -1.69
N ILE A 17 -1.33 -14.79 -1.50
CA ILE A 17 -2.17 -14.73 -0.31
C ILE A 17 -3.47 -15.49 -0.60
N PRO A 18 -4.04 -16.24 0.37
CA PRO A 18 -5.36 -16.82 0.24
C PRO A 18 -6.43 -15.79 -0.20
N PRO A 19 -7.41 -16.20 -1.03
CA PRO A 19 -8.55 -15.35 -1.35
C PRO A 19 -9.27 -14.88 -0.07
N TYR A 20 -9.79 -13.65 -0.09
CA TYR A 20 -10.54 -13.05 1.01
C TYR A 20 -9.77 -12.87 2.34
N SER A 21 -8.43 -12.83 2.29
CA SER A 21 -7.56 -12.55 3.44
C SER A 21 -6.90 -11.16 3.37
N PRO A 22 -7.66 -10.05 3.47
CA PRO A 22 -7.09 -8.70 3.44
C PRO A 22 -6.13 -8.42 4.60
N GLU A 23 -6.30 -9.09 5.74
CA GLU A 23 -5.43 -8.98 6.93
C GLU A 23 -3.99 -9.40 6.66
N LEU A 24 -3.77 -10.28 5.68
CA LEU A 24 -2.44 -10.71 5.26
C LEU A 24 -1.78 -9.73 4.29
N ASN A 25 -2.46 -8.66 3.88
CA ASN A 25 -1.95 -7.75 2.86
C ASN A 25 -1.47 -6.42 3.45
N ALA A 26 -0.15 -6.21 3.52
CA ALA A 26 0.45 -5.00 4.09
C ALA A 26 -0.07 -3.69 3.45
N GLN A 27 -0.52 -3.74 2.19
CA GLN A 27 -1.05 -2.56 1.52
C GLN A 27 -2.37 -2.05 2.13
N GLU A 28 -3.11 -2.90 2.85
CA GLU A 28 -4.34 -2.47 3.53
C GLU A 28 -4.08 -1.46 4.65
N TYR A 29 -2.93 -1.53 5.33
CA TYR A 29 -2.52 -0.54 6.31
C TYR A 29 -2.27 0.84 5.69
N LEU A 30 -1.60 0.89 4.53
CA LEU A 30 -1.44 2.11 3.75
C LEU A 30 -2.79 2.62 3.24
N ASN A 31 -3.65 1.73 2.71
CA ASN A 31 -4.97 2.09 2.21
C ASN A 31 -5.85 2.71 3.30
N GLN A 32 -5.82 2.14 4.52
CA GLN A 32 -6.51 2.71 5.67
C GLN A 32 -5.98 4.10 6.01
N ASP A 33 -4.66 4.28 5.99
CA ASP A 33 -4.02 5.57 6.28
C ASP A 33 -4.43 6.64 5.25
N VAL A 34 -4.41 6.31 3.95
CA VAL A 34 -4.90 7.21 2.89
C VAL A 34 -6.38 7.54 3.08
N LYS A 35 -7.24 6.53 3.28
CA LYS A 35 -8.69 6.74 3.44
C LYS A 35 -9.00 7.62 4.65
N THR A 36 -8.29 7.40 5.76
CA THR A 36 -8.51 8.14 7.02
C THR A 36 -7.97 9.56 6.93
N ASN A 37 -6.73 9.73 6.47
CA ASN A 37 -6.03 11.02 6.55
C ASN A 37 -6.23 11.92 5.33
N VAL A 38 -6.63 11.37 4.19
CA VAL A 38 -6.92 12.16 2.99
C VAL A 38 -8.43 12.36 2.84
N ILE A 39 -9.17 11.28 2.65
CA ILE A 39 -10.60 11.33 2.32
C ILE A 39 -11.46 11.61 3.56
N GLY A 40 -11.10 11.03 4.70
CA GLY A 40 -11.82 11.20 5.97
C GLY A 40 -11.72 12.61 6.55
N LYS A 41 -10.63 13.34 6.27
CA LYS A 41 -10.45 14.71 6.78
C LYS A 41 -11.13 15.76 5.92
N LYS A 42 -11.08 15.61 4.59
CA LYS A 42 -11.70 16.56 3.67
C LYS A 42 -12.20 15.83 2.44
N ARG A 43 -13.51 15.89 2.21
CA ARG A 43 -14.12 15.34 1.00
C ARG A 43 -13.70 16.18 -0.21
N PRO A 44 -13.05 15.59 -1.22
CA PRO A 44 -12.69 16.31 -2.43
C PRO A 44 -13.95 16.67 -3.23
N ILE A 45 -13.94 17.84 -3.87
CA ILE A 45 -15.06 18.36 -4.65
C ILE A 45 -15.12 17.70 -6.03
N ASN A 46 -13.97 17.27 -6.55
CA ASN A 46 -13.86 16.60 -7.85
C ASN A 46 -12.69 15.60 -7.90
N LYS A 47 -12.60 14.86 -9.00
CA LYS A 47 -11.57 13.84 -9.21
C LYS A 47 -10.14 14.41 -9.25
N ALA A 48 -9.97 15.63 -9.76
CA ALA A 48 -8.65 16.26 -9.84
C ALA A 48 -8.13 16.64 -8.44
N GLU A 49 -8.97 17.21 -7.59
CA GLU A 49 -8.63 17.49 -6.18
C GLU A 49 -8.35 16.18 -5.42
N MET A 50 -9.18 15.15 -5.62
CA MET A 50 -8.94 13.84 -5.01
C MET A 50 -7.56 13.29 -5.38
N ARG A 51 -7.19 13.36 -6.67
CA ARG A 51 -5.89 12.91 -7.16
C ARG A 51 -4.74 13.68 -6.53
N ALA A 52 -4.82 15.02 -6.57
CA ALA A 52 -3.78 15.88 -6.00
C ALA A 52 -3.57 15.61 -4.49
N ASN A 53 -4.66 15.43 -3.74
CA ASN A 53 -4.60 15.14 -2.31
C ASN A 53 -3.94 13.77 -2.03
N VAL A 54 -4.30 12.74 -2.80
CA VAL A 54 -3.70 11.40 -2.67
C VAL A 54 -2.22 11.43 -3.06
N GLU A 55 -1.87 12.07 -4.17
CA GLU A 55 -0.47 12.19 -4.62
C GLU A 55 0.40 12.95 -3.61
N GLY A 56 -0.10 14.06 -3.05
CA GLY A 56 0.59 14.80 -1.99
C GLY A 56 0.86 13.93 -0.76
N PHE A 57 -0.17 13.23 -0.27
CA PHE A 57 -0.04 12.33 0.86
C PHE A 57 0.95 11.18 0.60
N MET A 58 0.91 10.58 -0.60
CA MET A 58 1.82 9.50 -0.99
C MET A 58 3.28 9.98 -1.09
N ASN A 59 3.52 11.20 -1.55
CA ASN A 59 4.85 11.80 -1.57
C ASN A 59 5.39 12.02 -0.15
N GLU A 60 4.55 12.50 0.78
CA GLU A 60 4.91 12.60 2.19
C GLU A 60 5.27 11.23 2.79
N ARG A 61 4.44 10.21 2.56
CA ARG A 61 4.71 8.83 3.02
C ARG A 61 5.98 8.25 2.42
N LYS A 62 6.23 8.47 1.14
CA LYS A 62 7.48 8.06 0.47
C LYS A 62 8.72 8.65 1.13
N SER A 63 8.65 9.90 1.60
CA SER A 63 9.76 10.54 2.32
C SER A 63 9.89 10.08 3.78
N ASN A 64 8.81 9.57 4.37
CA ASN A 64 8.77 9.10 5.76
C ASN A 64 8.99 7.58 5.89
N LYS A 65 10.25 7.15 5.76
CA LYS A 65 10.65 5.74 5.89
C LYS A 65 10.15 5.06 7.16
N LYS A 66 10.18 5.76 8.30
CA LYS A 66 9.72 5.22 9.59
C LYS A 66 8.24 4.86 9.56
N GLN A 67 7.42 5.70 8.93
CA GLN A 67 6.00 5.41 8.81
C GLN A 67 5.73 4.26 7.83
N VAL A 68 6.47 4.18 6.73
CA VAL A 68 6.35 3.06 5.77
C VAL A 68 6.70 1.73 6.43
N GLN A 69 7.79 1.67 7.20
CA GLN A 69 8.20 0.46 7.93
C GLN A 69 7.13 -0.01 8.91
N LYS A 70 6.46 0.92 9.60
CA LYS A 70 5.38 0.58 10.55
C LYS A 70 4.22 -0.20 9.93
N TYR A 71 3.94 -0.04 8.63
CA TYR A 71 2.88 -0.82 7.96
C TYR A 71 3.17 -2.34 7.94
N PHE A 72 4.43 -2.74 8.12
CA PHE A 72 4.86 -4.14 8.14
C PHE A 72 4.99 -4.73 9.56
N HIS A 73 4.71 -3.93 10.60
CA HIS A 73 4.91 -4.36 11.99
C HIS A 73 3.74 -5.18 12.56
N ALA A 74 2.59 -5.20 11.90
CA ALA A 74 1.44 -5.97 12.36
C ALA A 74 1.64 -7.47 12.09
N ASP A 75 1.25 -8.31 13.06
CA ASP A 75 1.63 -9.73 13.07
C ASP A 75 1.28 -10.49 11.78
N HIS A 76 0.12 -10.23 11.21
CA HIS A 76 -0.35 -10.88 9.98
C HIS A 76 0.46 -10.54 8.72
N VAL A 77 1.21 -9.44 8.72
CA VAL A 77 1.95 -8.95 7.54
C VAL A 77 3.47 -8.92 7.74
N ARG A 78 3.97 -9.43 8.86
CA ARG A 78 5.42 -9.50 9.16
C ARG A 78 6.21 -10.33 8.16
N TYR A 79 5.56 -11.24 7.43
CA TYR A 79 6.21 -11.99 6.36
C TYR A 79 6.67 -11.10 5.18
N ALA A 80 6.10 -9.90 5.04
CA ALA A 80 6.40 -8.95 3.97
C ALA A 80 7.39 -7.85 4.38
N ALA A 81 7.98 -7.93 5.58
CA ALA A 81 8.88 -6.94 6.18
C ALA A 81 10.33 -7.06 5.69
#